data_AF-A0A0S8ABA2-F1
#
_entry.id   AF-A0A0S8ABA2-F1
#
_cell.length_a   1.000
_cell.length_b   1.000
_cell.length_c   1.000
_cell.angle_alpha   90.00
_cell.angle_beta   90.00
_cell.angle_gamma   90.00
#
_symmetry.space_group_name_H-M   'P 1'
#
loop_
_entity.id
_entity.type
_entity.pdbx_description
1 polymer ?
#
loop_
_entity_poly.entity_id
_entity_poly.type
_entity_poly.pdbx_seq_one_letter_code
_entity_poly.pdbx_strand_id
1 'polypeptide(L)'
;MAGTARTGRKEHRTGSEVAALREEFNKVIADLESIRVGAIGGDGGLLSAPGLTIGTSSKAEVKNVAAAMQLRGSGSIAIGAAETAFTATTHDIADPDTDPREAYYVLSVQADGSTITITKGADAVEDAAVKPAAPAGEVILGWVKIQHDGSAIFDATTDDLDSAHLTVTYEDAPLMAASALLAGTVNA
;
A
#
# COMPACT_ATOMS: atom_id res chain seq x y z
N MET A 1 23.66 -61.85 26.17
CA MET A 1 22.61 -60.88 25.83
C MET A 1 23.26 -59.77 25.02
N ALA A 2 23.11 -59.80 23.69
CA ALA A 2 23.75 -58.81 22.81
C ALA A 2 22.76 -57.67 22.53
N GLY A 3 23.14 -56.45 22.92
CA GLY A 3 22.36 -55.23 22.67
C GLY A 3 22.53 -54.77 21.22
N THR A 4 21.41 -54.55 20.54
CA THR A 4 21.38 -53.96 19.20
C THR A 4 21.58 -52.46 19.30
N ALA A 5 22.77 -51.98 18.93
CA ALA A 5 23.04 -50.55 18.78
C ALA A 5 22.27 -50.00 17.56
N ARG A 6 21.45 -48.96 17.77
CA ARG A 6 20.89 -48.16 16.67
C ARG A 6 21.96 -47.20 16.17
N THR A 7 22.52 -47.48 14.99
CA THR A 7 23.36 -46.55 14.24
C THR A 7 22.49 -45.45 13.64
N GLY A 8 22.59 -44.24 14.19
CA GLY A 8 21.99 -43.04 13.59
C GLY A 8 22.67 -42.71 12.27
N ARG A 9 21.99 -43.00 11.15
CA ARG A 9 22.41 -42.59 9.81
C ARG A 9 22.17 -41.08 9.67
N LYS A 10 23.25 -40.29 9.61
CA LYS A 10 23.16 -38.90 9.14
C LYS A 10 22.87 -38.94 7.64
N GLU A 11 21.64 -38.62 7.26
CA GLU A 11 21.28 -38.50 5.84
C GLU A 11 21.97 -37.26 5.26
N HIS A 12 22.92 -37.51 4.38
CA HIS A 12 23.65 -36.45 3.69
C HIS A 12 22.76 -35.95 2.55
N ARG A 13 22.15 -34.78 2.75
CA ARG A 13 21.32 -34.15 1.73
C ARG A 13 22.17 -33.76 0.52
N THR A 14 21.61 -33.97 -0.66
CA THR A 14 22.30 -33.67 -1.93
C THR A 14 22.41 -32.16 -2.14
N GLY A 15 23.38 -31.70 -2.95
CA GLY A 15 23.54 -30.27 -3.24
C GLY A 15 22.29 -29.65 -3.90
N SER A 16 21.56 -30.43 -4.69
CA SER A 16 20.29 -30.04 -5.31
C SER A 16 19.16 -29.85 -4.30
N GLU A 17 19.07 -30.71 -3.26
CA GLU A 17 18.07 -30.54 -2.20
C GLU A 17 18.30 -29.29 -1.35
N VAL A 18 19.57 -28.95 -1.12
CA VAL A 18 19.94 -27.73 -0.37
C VAL A 18 19.64 -26.48 -1.19
N ALA A 19 19.81 -26.52 -2.52
CA ALA A 19 19.48 -25.41 -3.41
C ALA A 19 17.95 -25.17 -3.47
N ALA A 20 17.16 -26.22 -3.65
CA ALA A 20 15.69 -26.13 -3.66
C ALA A 20 15.14 -25.57 -2.34
N LEU A 21 15.68 -26.02 -1.20
CA LEU A 21 15.29 -25.46 0.09
C LEU A 21 15.65 -23.98 0.24
N ARG A 22 16.78 -23.54 -0.29
CA ARG A 22 17.16 -22.12 -0.24
C ARG A 22 16.20 -21.28 -1.07
N GLU A 23 15.76 -21.78 -2.22
CA GLU A 23 14.77 -21.12 -3.06
C GLU A 23 13.40 -21.04 -2.38
N GLU A 24 12.91 -22.14 -1.79
CA GLU A 24 11.68 -22.14 -1.01
C GLU A 24 11.77 -21.20 0.21
N PHE A 25 12.89 -21.21 0.93
CA PHE A 25 13.10 -20.32 2.07
C PHE A 25 13.16 -18.85 1.67
N ASN A 26 13.81 -18.53 0.54
CA ASN A 26 13.82 -17.17 0.01
C ASN A 26 12.43 -16.73 -0.44
N LYS A 27 11.62 -17.64 -0.98
CA LYS A 27 10.21 -17.36 -1.30
C LYS A 27 9.40 -17.08 -0.04
N VAL A 28 9.57 -17.88 1.02
CA VAL A 28 8.93 -17.62 2.32
C VAL A 28 9.37 -16.30 2.91
N ILE A 29 10.65 -15.94 2.82
CA ILE A 29 11.13 -14.60 3.25
C ILE A 29 10.46 -13.51 2.42
N ALA A 30 10.42 -13.64 1.10
CA ALA A 30 9.77 -12.65 0.23
C ALA A 30 8.27 -12.52 0.54
N ASP A 31 7.58 -13.61 0.86
CA ASP A 31 6.18 -13.61 1.27
C ASP A 31 6.01 -12.95 2.66
N LEU A 32 6.91 -13.21 3.61
CA LEU A 32 6.92 -12.58 4.94
C LEU A 32 7.30 -11.09 4.88
N GLU A 33 8.20 -10.70 3.97
CA GLU A 33 8.56 -9.32 3.71
C GLU A 33 7.43 -8.59 2.99
N SER A 34 6.74 -9.24 2.04
CA SER A 34 5.48 -8.77 1.46
C SER A 34 4.41 -8.51 2.52
N ILE A 35 4.27 -9.43 3.49
CA ILE A 35 3.39 -9.24 4.67
C ILE A 35 3.85 -8.04 5.52
N ARG A 36 5.15 -7.81 5.62
CA ARG A 36 5.73 -6.69 6.38
C ARG A 36 5.68 -5.35 5.64
N VAL A 37 5.68 -5.36 4.30
CA VAL A 37 5.77 -4.17 3.44
C VAL A 37 4.39 -3.71 2.95
N GLY A 38 3.39 -4.59 2.94
CA GLY A 38 2.01 -4.25 2.56
C GLY A 38 1.23 -3.42 3.58
N ALA A 39 1.82 -3.12 4.73
CA ALA A 39 1.20 -2.38 5.82
C ALA A 39 2.30 -1.66 6.63
N ILE A 40 1.90 -0.66 7.40
CA ILE A 40 2.64 -0.06 8.52
C ILE A 40 3.36 1.28 8.22
N GLY A 41 2.53 2.34 8.25
CA GLY A 41 2.67 3.39 9.26
C GLY A 41 2.12 2.99 10.66
N GLY A 42 1.25 1.97 10.77
CA GLY A 42 0.86 1.28 12.02
C GLY A 42 0.49 -0.20 11.76
N ASP A 43 0.67 -1.09 12.75
CA ASP A 43 0.57 -2.58 12.75
C ASP A 43 -0.74 -3.23 12.20
N GLY A 44 -1.29 -2.76 11.08
CA GLY A 44 -2.55 -3.22 10.51
C GLY A 44 -2.71 -2.91 9.03
N GLY A 45 -3.74 -3.48 8.40
CA GLY A 45 -4.00 -3.35 6.97
C GLY A 45 -5.48 -3.45 6.61
N LEU A 46 -5.79 -3.29 5.32
CA LEU A 46 -7.16 -3.28 4.82
C LEU A 46 -7.74 -4.68 4.69
N LEU A 47 -9.01 -4.83 5.07
CA LEU A 47 -9.80 -6.05 4.86
C LEU A 47 -10.67 -5.95 3.60
N SER A 48 -10.93 -4.74 3.11
CA SER A 48 -11.71 -4.48 1.90
C SER A 48 -11.15 -3.30 1.13
N ALA A 49 -11.34 -3.30 -0.19
CA ALA A 49 -10.84 -2.24 -1.06
C ALA A 49 -11.54 -0.91 -0.75
N PRO A 50 -10.79 0.20 -0.64
CA PRO A 50 -11.37 1.52 -0.41
C PRO A 50 -11.89 2.16 -1.70
N GLY A 51 -11.60 1.60 -2.88
CA GLY A 51 -12.18 2.01 -4.15
C GLY A 51 -11.94 3.49 -4.45
N LEU A 52 -10.66 3.90 -4.43
CA LEU A 52 -10.28 5.29 -4.64
C LEU A 52 -10.71 5.78 -6.03
N THR A 53 -11.42 6.91 -6.07
CA THR A 53 -11.85 7.57 -7.31
C THR A 53 -11.87 9.08 -7.15
N ILE A 54 -12.15 9.81 -8.24
CA ILE A 54 -12.51 11.23 -8.16
C ILE A 54 -13.76 11.44 -7.30
N GLY A 55 -13.81 12.56 -6.59
CA GLY A 55 -14.97 13.01 -5.83
C GLY A 55 -16.21 13.23 -6.69
N THR A 56 -17.35 12.94 -6.09
CA THR A 56 -18.67 13.08 -6.70
C THR A 56 -19.38 14.36 -6.28
N SER A 57 -19.09 14.86 -5.06
CA SER A 57 -19.61 16.13 -4.56
C SER A 57 -18.67 17.28 -4.94
N SER A 58 -17.36 17.03 -4.93
CA SER A 58 -16.33 17.94 -5.42
C SER A 58 -15.31 17.18 -6.25
N LYS A 59 -15.02 17.67 -7.46
CA LYS A 59 -14.01 17.05 -8.34
C LYS A 59 -12.58 17.38 -7.94
N ALA A 60 -12.39 18.35 -7.04
CA ALA A 60 -11.11 18.65 -6.41
C ALA A 60 -10.76 17.69 -5.25
N GLU A 61 -11.60 16.69 -4.96
CA GLU A 61 -11.43 15.77 -3.84
C GLU A 61 -11.23 14.33 -4.31
N VAL A 62 -10.53 13.53 -3.50
CA VAL A 62 -10.43 12.07 -3.70
C VAL A 62 -11.50 11.39 -2.86
N LYS A 63 -12.30 10.54 -3.50
CA LYS A 63 -13.31 9.73 -2.85
C LYS A 63 -12.77 8.37 -2.47
N ASN A 64 -13.13 7.90 -1.28
CA ASN A 64 -13.11 6.49 -0.92
C ASN A 64 -14.54 6.01 -0.65
N VAL A 65 -14.80 4.74 -0.97
CA VAL A 65 -15.99 4.04 -0.50
C VAL A 65 -15.77 3.51 0.93
N ALA A 66 -16.84 3.06 1.55
CA ALA A 66 -16.75 2.44 2.87
C ALA A 66 -15.85 1.20 2.81
N ALA A 67 -14.94 1.09 3.76
CA ALA A 67 -13.97 0.01 3.86
C ALA A 67 -13.86 -0.50 5.31
N ALA A 68 -13.02 -1.51 5.51
CA ALA A 68 -12.64 -1.99 6.82
C ALA A 68 -11.15 -2.24 6.87
N MET A 69 -10.57 -2.04 8.05
CA MET A 69 -9.19 -2.40 8.35
C MET A 69 -9.12 -3.27 9.60
N GLN A 70 -7.97 -3.87 9.83
CA GLN A 70 -7.66 -4.57 11.06
C GLN A 70 -6.29 -4.13 11.57
N LEU A 71 -6.25 -3.76 12.86
CA LEU A 71 -5.00 -3.57 13.57
C LEU A 71 -4.65 -4.83 14.37
N ARG A 72 -3.37 -5.12 14.55
CA ARG A 72 -2.90 -6.24 15.37
C ARG A 72 -3.52 -6.20 16.76
N GLY A 73 -4.18 -7.30 17.14
CA GLY A 73 -4.82 -7.45 18.45
C GLY A 73 -6.17 -6.73 18.59
N SER A 74 -6.65 -6.09 17.52
CA SER A 74 -7.95 -5.43 17.47
C SER A 74 -8.94 -6.20 16.58
N GLY A 75 -10.23 -5.92 16.80
CA GLY A 75 -11.28 -6.33 15.86
C GLY A 75 -11.20 -5.54 14.55
N SER A 76 -12.12 -5.85 13.62
CA SER A 76 -12.30 -5.04 12.41
C SER A 76 -12.76 -3.63 12.78
N ILE A 77 -12.10 -2.63 12.20
CA ILE A 77 -12.42 -1.22 12.36
C ILE A 77 -13.02 -0.73 11.04
N ALA A 78 -14.20 -0.13 11.11
CA ALA A 78 -14.88 0.41 9.95
C ALA A 78 -14.25 1.75 9.54
N ILE A 79 -14.13 1.97 8.23
CA ILE A 79 -13.72 3.23 7.62
C ILE A 79 -14.92 3.74 6.83
N GLY A 80 -15.39 4.94 7.16
CA GLY A 80 -16.51 5.57 6.45
C GLY A 80 -16.14 5.93 5.00
N ALA A 81 -17.15 5.98 4.13
CA ALA A 81 -16.99 6.63 2.84
C ALA A 81 -16.78 8.14 3.07
N ALA A 82 -15.81 8.73 2.38
CA ALA A 82 -15.53 10.15 2.48
C ALA A 82 -15.02 10.70 1.13
N GLU A 83 -15.07 12.02 1.00
CA GLU A 83 -14.31 12.77 0.00
C GLU A 83 -13.29 13.61 0.76
N THR A 84 -12.02 13.51 0.37
CA THR A 84 -10.89 14.15 1.06
C THR A 84 -10.24 15.15 0.11
N ALA A 85 -10.21 16.41 0.53
CA ALA A 85 -9.61 17.49 -0.24
C ALA A 85 -8.08 17.51 -0.16
N PHE A 86 -7.44 17.95 -1.24
CA PHE A 86 -6.05 18.36 -1.19
C PHE A 86 -5.91 19.67 -0.40
N THR A 87 -4.73 19.88 0.19
CA THR A 87 -4.43 21.12 0.91
C THR A 87 -3.75 22.10 -0.04
N ALA A 88 -4.39 23.24 -0.29
CA ALA A 88 -3.87 24.34 -1.10
C ALA A 88 -2.40 24.64 -0.78
N THR A 89 -1.58 24.91 -1.81
CA THR A 89 -0.13 25.19 -1.73
C THR A 89 0.76 24.05 -1.26
N THR A 90 0.28 23.19 -0.36
CA THR A 90 1.06 22.05 0.17
C THR A 90 1.05 20.89 -0.81
N HIS A 91 -0.07 20.72 -1.53
CA HIS A 91 -0.27 19.61 -2.45
C HIS A 91 -0.05 19.98 -3.93
N ASP A 92 0.25 21.23 -4.26
CA ASP A 92 0.54 21.65 -5.62
C ASP A 92 1.77 20.92 -6.16
N ILE A 93 1.78 20.51 -7.43
CA ILE A 93 3.00 20.02 -8.09
C ILE A 93 3.67 21.24 -8.69
N ALA A 94 4.85 21.61 -8.17
CA ALA A 94 5.56 22.76 -8.67
C ALA A 94 6.05 22.50 -10.10
N ASP A 95 5.95 23.53 -10.94
CA ASP A 95 6.51 23.54 -12.28
C ASP A 95 7.80 24.36 -12.29
N PRO A 96 8.99 23.73 -12.17
CA PRO A 96 10.24 24.45 -12.28
C PRO A 96 10.56 24.82 -13.73
N ASP A 97 9.99 24.13 -14.73
CA ASP A 97 10.27 24.22 -16.17
C ASP A 97 9.14 23.49 -16.90
N THR A 98 8.64 24.01 -18.05
CA THR A 98 7.46 23.59 -18.86
C THR A 98 7.35 22.11 -19.28
N ASP A 99 8.17 21.25 -18.69
CA ASP A 99 8.15 19.80 -18.80
C ASP A 99 7.09 19.19 -17.86
N PRO A 100 6.49 18.05 -18.25
CA PRO A 100 5.59 17.29 -17.37
C PRO A 100 6.25 16.92 -16.03
N ARG A 101 5.54 17.17 -14.92
CA ARG A 101 5.88 16.66 -13.59
C ARG A 101 4.75 15.83 -13.01
N GLU A 102 5.14 14.99 -12.06
CA GLU A 102 4.23 14.10 -11.36
C GLU A 102 4.58 14.00 -9.88
N ALA A 103 3.57 13.67 -9.08
CA ALA A 103 3.72 13.30 -7.69
C ALA A 103 2.73 12.19 -7.32
N TYR A 104 3.16 11.33 -6.40
CA TYR A 104 2.25 10.42 -5.70
C TYR A 104 1.76 11.07 -4.42
N TYR A 105 0.50 10.80 -4.11
CA TYR A 105 -0.16 11.19 -2.87
C TYR A 105 -0.66 9.91 -2.21
N VAL A 106 -0.29 9.68 -0.96
CA VAL A 106 -0.84 8.56 -0.19
C VAL A 106 -2.09 9.03 0.55
N LEU A 107 -3.18 8.27 0.40
CA LEU A 107 -4.33 8.38 1.27
C LEU A 107 -4.14 7.40 2.41
N SER A 108 -4.26 7.87 3.64
CA SER A 108 -4.15 7.03 4.82
C SER A 108 -5.18 7.42 5.87
N VAL A 109 -5.50 6.47 6.75
CA VAL A 109 -6.50 6.64 7.80
C VAL A 109 -5.89 6.41 9.17
N GLN A 110 -6.27 7.22 10.15
CA GLN A 110 -5.90 7.01 11.55
C GLN A 110 -6.40 5.66 12.06
N ALA A 111 -5.71 5.12 13.07
CA ALA A 111 -6.00 3.82 13.68
C ALA A 111 -7.46 3.64 14.18
N ASP A 112 -8.21 4.70 14.42
CA ASP A 112 -9.61 4.65 14.82
C ASP A 112 -10.61 4.63 13.64
N GLY A 113 -10.12 4.78 12.41
CA GLY A 113 -10.93 4.80 11.19
C GLY A 113 -11.63 6.14 10.91
N SER A 114 -11.37 7.18 11.70
CA SER A 114 -12.16 8.42 11.69
C SER A 114 -11.66 9.49 10.73
N THR A 115 -10.34 9.59 10.56
CA THR A 115 -9.69 10.70 9.87
C THR A 115 -8.85 10.17 8.72
N ILE A 116 -9.16 10.62 7.51
CA ILE A 116 -8.39 10.34 6.30
C ILE A 116 -7.50 11.54 6.00
N THR A 117 -6.24 11.27 5.71
CA THR A 117 -5.23 12.27 5.36
C THR A 117 -4.70 12.01 3.95
N ILE A 118 -4.30 13.07 3.27
CA ILE A 118 -3.54 13.01 2.03
C ILE A 118 -2.14 13.51 2.35
N THR A 119 -1.12 12.70 2.05
CA THR A 119 0.29 13.10 2.17
C THR A 119 0.96 13.06 0.80
N LYS A 120 1.51 14.19 0.37
CA LYS A 120 2.24 14.32 -0.90
C LYS A 120 3.66 13.75 -0.81
N GLY A 121 4.10 13.06 -1.87
CA GLY A 121 5.49 12.67 -2.10
C GLY A 121 6.34 13.79 -2.69
N ALA A 122 7.54 13.44 -3.17
CA ALA A 122 8.37 14.42 -3.88
C ALA A 122 7.86 14.62 -5.32
N ASP A 123 7.98 15.86 -5.81
CA ASP A 123 7.79 16.16 -7.23
C ASP A 123 8.88 15.46 -8.05
N ALA A 124 8.50 14.88 -9.17
CA ALA A 124 9.40 14.15 -10.05
C ALA A 124 9.12 14.49 -11.52
N VAL A 125 10.09 14.18 -12.37
CA VAL A 125 9.85 14.08 -13.82
C VAL A 125 8.91 12.91 -14.11
N GLU A 126 8.35 12.90 -15.31
CA GLU A 126 7.53 11.79 -15.83
C GLU A 126 8.15 10.41 -15.53
N ASP A 127 7.29 9.52 -15.00
CA ASP A 127 7.57 8.15 -14.59
C ASP A 127 8.66 7.94 -13.52
N ALA A 128 9.04 9.01 -12.80
CA ALA A 128 10.03 8.96 -11.74
C ALA A 128 9.45 9.21 -10.33
N ALA A 129 8.15 9.47 -10.18
CA ALA A 129 7.56 9.68 -8.86
C ALA A 129 7.59 8.40 -8.02
N VAL A 130 7.87 8.57 -6.73
CA VAL A 130 7.92 7.47 -5.76
C VAL A 130 6.75 7.61 -4.79
N LYS A 131 6.07 6.49 -4.53
CA LYS A 131 4.98 6.41 -3.55
C LYS A 131 5.48 6.85 -2.15
N PRO A 132 4.87 7.87 -1.52
CA PRO A 132 5.20 8.23 -0.15
C PRO A 132 4.70 7.15 0.82
N ALA A 133 5.37 7.06 1.96
CA ALA A 133 4.88 6.30 3.10
C ALA A 133 3.75 7.07 3.81
N ALA A 134 2.83 6.35 4.45
CA ALA A 134 1.87 6.97 5.35
C ALA A 134 2.54 7.58 6.59
N PRO A 135 1.94 8.61 7.20
CA PRO A 135 2.31 9.06 8.54
C PRO A 135 2.30 7.92 9.57
N ALA A 136 3.10 8.08 10.62
CA ALA A 136 3.13 7.12 11.71
C ALA A 136 1.77 7.03 12.42
N GLY A 137 1.32 5.81 12.70
CA GLY A 137 0.01 5.53 13.31
C GLY A 137 -1.15 5.42 12.31
N GLU A 138 -0.89 5.54 11.01
CA GLU A 138 -1.91 5.46 9.98
C GLU A 138 -1.78 4.20 9.10
N VAL A 139 -2.92 3.76 8.55
CA VAL A 139 -3.04 2.66 7.60
C VAL A 139 -3.28 3.23 6.21
N ILE A 140 -2.53 2.76 5.21
CA ILE A 140 -2.67 3.22 3.83
C ILE A 140 -4.00 2.71 3.25
N LEU A 141 -4.78 3.63 2.67
CA LEU A 141 -5.94 3.32 1.84
C LEU A 141 -5.53 3.07 0.39
N GLY A 142 -4.60 3.87 -0.12
CA GLY A 142 -4.08 3.74 -1.47
C GLY A 142 -3.27 4.96 -1.87
N TRP A 143 -3.03 5.08 -3.17
CA TRP A 143 -2.26 6.17 -3.75
C TRP A 143 -2.99 6.80 -4.92
N VAL A 144 -2.76 8.09 -5.10
CA VAL A 144 -3.14 8.84 -6.29
C VAL A 144 -1.86 9.36 -6.95
N LYS A 145 -1.66 9.04 -8.22
CA LYS A 145 -0.64 9.67 -9.06
C LYS A 145 -1.31 10.82 -9.82
N ILE A 146 -0.78 12.03 -9.67
CA ILE A 146 -1.19 13.18 -10.50
C ILE A 146 0.02 13.57 -11.33
N GLN A 147 -0.19 13.73 -12.63
CA GLN A 147 0.80 14.23 -13.59
C GLN A 147 0.17 15.39 -14.36
N HIS A 148 0.89 16.49 -14.50
CA HIS A 148 0.50 17.57 -15.42
C HIS A 148 1.29 17.48 -16.73
N ASP A 149 0.72 17.99 -17.83
CA ASP A 149 1.27 17.87 -19.19
C ASP A 149 2.33 18.93 -19.57
N GLY A 150 2.74 19.77 -18.61
CA GLY A 150 3.67 20.89 -18.81
C GLY A 150 3.04 22.19 -19.34
N SER A 151 1.74 22.20 -19.65
CA SER A 151 1.02 23.43 -20.05
C SER A 151 0.55 24.28 -18.87
N ALA A 152 0.29 23.64 -17.74
CA ALA A 152 -0.04 24.25 -16.45
C ALA A 152 0.40 23.31 -15.32
N ILE A 153 0.55 23.87 -14.12
CA ILE A 153 0.85 23.12 -12.89
C ILE A 153 -0.39 22.36 -12.42
N PHE A 154 -0.22 21.42 -11.48
CA PHE A 154 -1.34 21.02 -10.63
C PHE A 154 -1.44 22.00 -9.45
N ASP A 155 -2.50 22.82 -9.42
CA ASP A 155 -2.82 23.75 -8.33
C ASP A 155 -3.96 23.17 -7.49
N ALA A 156 -3.66 22.70 -6.28
CA ALA A 156 -4.64 22.08 -5.38
C ALA A 156 -5.74 23.05 -4.90
N THR A 157 -5.59 24.35 -5.17
CA THR A 157 -6.58 25.38 -4.83
C THR A 157 -7.66 25.51 -5.90
N THR A 158 -7.32 25.28 -7.16
CA THR A 158 -8.21 25.61 -8.30
C THR A 158 -8.50 24.45 -9.23
N ASP A 159 -7.63 23.44 -9.29
CA ASP A 159 -7.79 22.35 -10.24
C ASP A 159 -8.77 21.29 -9.74
N ASP A 160 -9.68 20.91 -10.63
CA ASP A 160 -10.42 19.66 -10.53
C ASP A 160 -9.54 18.50 -11.03
N LEU A 161 -9.70 17.29 -10.47
CA LEU A 161 -8.89 16.12 -10.83
C LEU A 161 -9.19 15.56 -12.24
N ASP A 162 -10.20 16.10 -12.94
CA ASP A 162 -10.47 15.81 -14.35
C ASP A 162 -10.11 16.96 -15.29
N SER A 163 -9.34 17.94 -14.81
CA SER A 163 -8.84 19.03 -15.64
C SER A 163 -8.00 18.50 -16.80
N ALA A 164 -8.12 19.12 -17.98
CA ALA A 164 -7.58 18.59 -19.22
C ALA A 164 -6.05 18.48 -19.26
N HIS A 165 -5.33 19.30 -18.48
CA HIS A 165 -3.87 19.27 -18.36
C HIS A 165 -3.37 18.19 -17.40
N LEU A 166 -4.27 17.47 -16.72
CA LEU A 166 -3.93 16.46 -15.72
C LEU A 166 -4.22 15.04 -16.21
N THR A 167 -3.32 14.13 -15.86
CA THR A 167 -3.57 12.68 -15.85
C THR A 167 -3.56 12.21 -14.41
N VAL A 168 -4.67 11.63 -13.97
CA VAL A 168 -4.84 11.14 -12.59
C VAL A 168 -5.07 9.64 -12.58
N THR A 169 -4.26 8.91 -11.81
CA THR A 169 -4.37 7.46 -11.63
C THR A 169 -4.61 7.12 -10.17
N TYR A 170 -5.59 6.26 -9.90
CA TYR A 170 -5.95 5.79 -8.57
C TYR A 170 -5.50 4.35 -8.39
N GLU A 171 -4.86 4.06 -7.25
CA GLU A 171 -4.39 2.72 -6.90
C GLU A 171 -4.78 2.39 -5.46
N ASP A 172 -5.65 1.40 -5.29
CA ASP A 172 -6.01 0.89 -3.97
C ASP A 172 -4.82 0.17 -3.32
N ALA A 173 -4.67 0.31 -2.00
CA ALA A 173 -3.69 -0.46 -1.25
C ALA A 173 -4.01 -1.95 -1.29
N PRO A 174 -2.97 -2.81 -1.24
CA PRO A 174 -3.17 -4.24 -1.17
C PRO A 174 -3.98 -4.58 0.08
N LEU A 175 -4.96 -5.47 -0.09
CA LEU A 175 -5.67 -6.02 1.05
C LEU A 175 -4.73 -6.91 1.84
N MET A 176 -4.92 -6.95 3.16
CA MET A 176 -4.36 -8.03 3.96
C MET A 176 -4.80 -9.33 3.31
N ALA A 177 -3.82 -10.10 2.83
CA ALA A 177 -4.09 -11.43 2.33
C ALA A 177 -4.87 -12.15 3.43
N ALA A 178 -6.06 -12.64 3.09
CA ALA A 178 -6.76 -13.58 3.95
C ALA A 178 -5.82 -14.76 4.13
N SER A 179 -5.07 -14.80 5.23
CA SER A 179 -4.35 -16.01 5.66
C SER A 179 -5.41 -17.01 6.11
N ALA A 180 -6.19 -17.50 5.15
CA ALA A 180 -6.86 -18.76 5.28
C ALA A 180 -5.77 -19.83 5.23
N LEU A 181 -5.57 -20.50 6.36
CA LEU A 181 -5.21 -21.92 6.41
C LEU A 181 -3.73 -22.30 6.13
N LEU A 182 -2.84 -22.00 7.07
CA LEU A 182 -1.67 -22.88 7.34
C LEU A 182 -1.60 -23.36 8.80
N ALA A 183 -2.70 -23.21 9.55
CA ALA A 183 -2.93 -23.94 10.81
C ALA A 183 -3.78 -25.21 10.61
N GLY A 184 -4.14 -25.57 9.36
CA GLY A 184 -5.16 -26.59 9.07
C GLY A 184 -4.70 -27.90 8.41
N THR A 185 -3.42 -28.04 8.02
CA THR A 185 -2.93 -29.24 7.30
C THR A 185 -1.71 -29.88 7.93
N VAL A 186 -1.56 -29.77 9.25
CA VAL A 186 -0.68 -30.66 10.02
C VAL A 186 -1.56 -31.64 10.79
N ASN A 187 -2.33 -32.45 10.06
CA ASN A 187 -2.90 -33.71 10.51
C ASN A 187 -3.46 -34.47 9.29
N ALA A 188 -2.55 -35.08 8.54
CA ALA A 188 -2.81 -36.30 7.78
C ALA A 188 -1.48 -37.04 7.60
#